data_AF-A0A954APC6-F1
#
_entry.id   AF-A0A954APC6-F1
#
_cell.length_a   1.000
_cell.length_b   1.000
_cell.length_c   1.000
_cell.angle_alpha   90.00
_cell.angle_beta   90.00
_cell.angle_gamma   90.00
#
_symmetry.space_group_name_H-M   'P 1'
#
loop_
_entity.id
_entity.type
_entity.pdbx_description
1 polymer ?
#
loop_
_entity_poly.entity_id
_entity_poly.type
_entity_poly.pdbx_seq_one_letter_code
_entity_poly.pdbx_strand_id
1 'polypeptide(L)'
;LAAPLEVDVPIFATADSTTIMLRVQVPDGARPLEVLELEFFGSRLLIAGLLPDGARLVPNPPKDIKKALARACKLEARPWTFVGGLEFEIRVELAACEGLARSAEFRIPGIEDVALRFDVPTVADTKLRIAAAGSMVLHDIEILGRLR
;
A
#
# COMPACT_ATOMS: atom_id res chain seq x y z
N LEU A 1 21.74 4.96 -8.25
CA LEU A 1 20.70 5.01 -7.20
C LEU A 1 19.37 5.08 -7.92
N ALA A 2 18.56 4.02 -7.90
CA ALA A 2 17.19 4.13 -8.41
C ALA A 2 16.48 5.19 -7.55
N ALA A 3 15.92 6.22 -8.18
CA ALA A 3 15.13 7.21 -7.47
C ALA A 3 13.95 6.48 -6.80
N PRO A 4 13.54 6.88 -5.58
CA PRO A 4 12.33 6.34 -4.98
C PRO A 4 11.18 6.54 -5.96
N LEU A 5 10.38 5.49 -6.19
CA LEU A 5 9.17 5.63 -6.98
C LEU A 5 8.25 6.59 -6.23
N GLU A 6 7.82 7.66 -6.88
CA GLU A 6 6.79 8.56 -6.38
C GLU A 6 5.82 8.83 -7.53
N VAL A 7 4.60 8.33 -7.39
CA VAL A 7 3.55 8.47 -8.41
C VAL A 7 2.31 9.02 -7.74
N ASP A 8 1.78 10.12 -8.27
CA ASP A 8 0.49 10.69 -7.89
C ASP A 8 -0.53 10.37 -9.00
N VAL A 9 -1.56 9.62 -8.66
CA VAL A 9 -2.68 9.23 -9.54
C VAL A 9 -3.94 9.95 -9.07
N PRO A 10 -4.62 10.72 -9.94
CA PRO A 10 -5.88 11.33 -9.58
C PRO A 10 -6.97 10.24 -9.43
N ILE A 11 -7.75 10.31 -8.35
CA ILE A 11 -8.94 9.47 -8.18
C ILE A 11 -10.17 10.36 -8.12
N PHE A 12 -11.12 10.11 -9.01
CA PHE A 12 -12.39 10.83 -9.02
C PHE A 12 -13.29 10.33 -7.89
N ALA A 13 -14.06 11.25 -7.28
CA ALA A 13 -15.04 10.88 -6.27
C ALA A 13 -16.06 9.88 -6.86
N THR A 14 -16.22 8.72 -6.23
CA THR A 14 -17.12 7.66 -6.70
C THR A 14 -18.44 7.67 -5.94
N ALA A 15 -19.50 7.19 -6.60
CA ALA A 15 -20.81 6.98 -5.96
C ALA A 15 -20.75 5.89 -4.89
N ASP A 16 -20.00 4.84 -5.23
CA ASP A 16 -19.95 3.56 -4.56
C ASP A 16 -18.53 3.30 -4.03
N SER A 17 -18.25 2.07 -3.61
CA SER A 17 -16.92 1.62 -3.26
C SER A 17 -15.96 1.73 -4.44
N THR A 18 -14.73 2.18 -4.17
CA THR A 18 -13.63 2.15 -5.15
C THR A 18 -12.66 1.04 -4.77
N THR A 19 -12.30 0.21 -5.75
CA THR A 19 -11.19 -0.73 -5.61
C THR A 19 -10.00 -0.18 -6.38
N ILE A 20 -8.84 -0.13 -5.73
CA ILE A 20 -7.56 0.20 -6.36
C ILE A 20 -6.73 -1.08 -6.40
N MET A 21 -6.30 -1.48 -7.58
CA MET A 21 -5.40 -2.60 -7.80
C MET A 21 -4.06 -2.06 -8.31
N LEU A 22 -2.97 -2.54 -7.71
CA LEU A 22 -1.60 -2.20 -8.07
C LEU A 22 -0.84 -3.50 -8.33
N ARG A 23 -0.31 -3.68 -9.54
CA ARG A 23 0.67 -4.74 -9.82
C ARG A 23 2.07 -4.18 -9.79
N VAL A 24 2.88 -4.71 -8.87
CA VAL A 24 4.24 -4.26 -8.63
C VAL A 24 5.20 -5.43 -8.60
N GLN A 25 6.47 -5.16 -8.89
CA GLN A 25 7.54 -6.14 -8.85
C GLN A 25 8.77 -5.56 -8.17
N VAL A 26 9.46 -6.35 -7.34
CA VAL A 26 10.84 -6.07 -6.95
C VAL A 26 11.75 -6.73 -7.99
N PRO A 27 12.54 -5.99 -8.77
CA PRO A 27 13.39 -6.61 -9.80
C PRO A 27 14.39 -7.60 -9.21
N ASP A 28 14.79 -8.59 -10.00
CA ASP A 28 15.80 -9.56 -9.58
C ASP A 28 17.16 -8.89 -9.34
N GLY A 29 17.89 -9.36 -8.33
CA GLY A 29 19.17 -8.77 -7.89
C GLY A 29 19.08 -7.34 -7.32
N ALA A 30 17.88 -6.78 -7.19
CA ALA A 30 17.68 -5.43 -6.70
C ALA A 30 17.62 -5.37 -5.17
N ARG A 31 17.79 -4.17 -4.62
CA ARG A 31 17.63 -3.95 -3.17
C ARG A 31 16.19 -4.28 -2.77
N PRO A 32 15.96 -5.06 -1.69
CA PRO A 32 14.63 -5.35 -1.16
C PRO A 32 13.80 -4.09 -0.94
N LEU A 33 12.48 -4.22 -1.05
CA LEU A 33 11.55 -3.16 -0.71
C LEU A 33 11.52 -2.99 0.81
N GLU A 34 12.03 -1.86 1.30
CA GLU A 34 12.02 -1.53 2.72
C GLU A 34 10.63 -1.06 3.13
N VAL A 35 10.08 -0.14 2.36
CA VAL A 35 8.84 0.55 2.64
C VAL A 35 8.07 0.80 1.36
N LEU A 36 6.77 0.52 1.40
CA LEU A 36 5.78 1.02 0.44
C LEU A 36 4.73 1.84 1.19
N GLU A 37 4.59 3.10 0.79
CA GLU A 37 3.55 4.01 1.26
C GLU A 37 2.49 4.16 0.16
N LEU A 38 1.24 3.94 0.55
CA LEU A 38 0.07 4.25 -0.25
C LEU A 38 -0.71 5.32 0.50
N GLU A 39 -0.87 6.49 -0.10
CA GLU A 39 -1.73 7.54 0.41
C GLU A 39 -2.92 7.67 -0.52
N PHE A 40 -4.13 7.59 0.00
CA PHE A 40 -5.36 7.64 -0.78
C PHE A 40 -6.38 8.45 0.00
N PHE A 41 -6.97 9.48 -0.62
CA PHE A 41 -8.02 10.30 0.02
C PHE A 41 -7.61 10.84 1.41
N GLY A 42 -6.36 11.29 1.54
CA GLY A 42 -5.77 11.76 2.80
C GLY A 42 -5.54 10.69 3.88
N SER A 43 -5.88 9.44 3.62
CA SER A 43 -5.51 8.27 4.42
C SER A 43 -4.16 7.73 3.98
N ARG A 44 -3.40 7.13 4.90
CA ARG A 44 -2.11 6.51 4.60
C ARG A 44 -2.10 5.04 5.02
N LEU A 45 -1.50 4.20 4.20
CA LEU A 45 -1.16 2.82 4.50
C LEU A 45 0.34 2.67 4.27
N LEU A 46 1.04 2.10 5.25
CA LEU A 46 2.45 1.78 5.14
C LEU A 46 2.62 0.28 5.19
N ILE A 47 3.36 -0.27 4.23
CA ILE A 47 3.87 -1.63 4.27
C ILE A 47 5.37 -1.55 4.53
N ALA A 48 5.83 -2.11 5.65
CA ALA A 48 7.25 -2.18 5.99
C ALA A 48 7.72 -3.63 5.81
N GLY A 49 8.57 -3.88 4.82
CA GLY A 49 8.98 -5.22 4.40
C GLY A 49 10.28 -5.72 5.01
N LEU A 50 11.26 -4.83 5.24
CA LEU A 50 12.59 -5.20 5.73
C LEU A 50 12.69 -5.15 7.27
N LEU A 51 11.65 -5.58 7.98
CA LEU A 51 11.68 -5.70 9.43
C LEU A 51 12.23 -7.08 9.84
N PRO A 52 12.95 -7.21 10.98
CA PRO A 52 13.61 -8.46 11.38
C PRO A 52 12.68 -9.68 11.44
N ASP A 53 11.43 -9.44 11.81
CA ASP A 53 10.42 -10.50 12.02
C ASP A 53 9.46 -10.65 10.84
N GLY A 54 9.69 -9.95 9.71
CA GLY A 54 8.86 -9.97 8.52
C GLY A 54 7.93 -8.76 8.36
N ALA A 55 7.14 -8.75 7.29
CA ALA A 55 6.39 -7.58 6.85
C ALA A 55 5.26 -7.14 7.80
N ARG A 56 4.97 -5.84 7.79
CA ARG A 56 3.91 -5.21 8.60
C ARG A 56 3.07 -4.24 7.78
N LEU A 57 1.77 -4.22 8.08
CA LEU A 57 0.81 -3.26 7.55
C LEU A 57 0.40 -2.27 8.64
N VAL A 58 0.66 -0.98 8.43
CA VAL A 58 0.33 0.08 9.37
C VAL A 58 -0.75 0.98 8.77
N PRO A 59 -2.00 0.94 9.26
CA PRO A 59 -3.03 1.87 8.85
C PRO A 59 -2.84 3.23 9.54
N ASN A 60 -3.06 4.30 8.78
CA ASN A 60 -2.90 5.69 9.19
C ASN A 60 -1.59 5.97 9.97
N PRO A 61 -0.42 5.64 9.40
CA PRO A 61 0.86 5.89 10.03
C PRO A 61 1.13 7.40 10.16
N PRO A 62 1.87 7.84 11.18
CA PRO A 62 2.33 9.23 11.28
C PRO A 62 3.16 9.63 10.05
N LYS A 63 3.15 10.93 9.68
CA LYS A 63 3.92 11.47 8.53
C LYS A 63 5.43 11.24 8.64
N ASP A 64 5.95 11.23 9.86
CA ASP A 64 7.35 10.92 10.13
C ASP A 64 7.61 9.40 9.96
N ILE A 65 8.44 9.05 8.97
CA ILE A 65 8.75 7.66 8.63
C ILE A 65 9.40 6.89 9.79
N LYS A 66 10.22 7.54 10.63
CA LYS A 66 10.86 6.88 11.78
C LYS A 66 9.80 6.52 12.82
N LYS A 67 8.85 7.42 13.08
CA LYS A 67 7.71 7.15 13.98
C LYS A 67 6.77 6.09 13.39
N ALA A 68 6.60 6.08 12.07
CA ALA A 68 5.77 5.11 11.38
C ALA A 68 6.35 3.69 11.47
N LEU A 69 7.66 3.55 11.24
CA LEU A 69 8.38 2.29 11.45
C LEU A 69 8.36 1.84 12.92
N ALA A 70 8.57 2.76 13.87
CA ALA A 70 8.46 2.45 15.29
C ALA A 70 7.07 1.94 15.68
N ARG A 71 6.01 2.41 15.02
CA ARG A 71 4.64 1.87 15.17
C ARG A 71 4.50 0.49 14.51
N ALA A 72 5.08 0.28 13.33
CA ALA A 72 5.09 -1.01 12.64
C ALA A 72 5.68 -2.13 13.52
N CYS A 73 6.78 -1.84 14.21
CA CYS A 73 7.43 -2.79 15.12
C CYS A 73 6.55 -3.23 16.31
N LYS A 74 5.46 -2.51 16.61
CA LYS A 74 4.51 -2.87 17.68
C LYS A 74 3.37 -3.77 17.20
N LEU A 75 3.24 -3.98 15.89
CA LEU A 75 2.19 -4.81 15.31
C LEU A 75 2.63 -6.28 15.25
N GLU A 76 1.70 -7.18 14.98
CA GLU A 76 1.98 -8.60 14.75
C GLU A 76 2.61 -8.86 13.38
N ALA A 77 3.59 -9.77 13.34
CA ALA A 77 4.35 -10.09 12.14
C ALA A 77 3.62 -10.96 11.17
N ARG A 78 3.86 -10.69 9.90
CA ARG A 78 3.60 -11.67 8.85
C ARG A 78 4.93 -12.24 8.36
N PRO A 79 5.02 -13.57 8.12
CA PRO A 79 6.29 -14.27 7.92
C PRO A 79 6.86 -14.12 6.49
N TRP A 80 6.78 -12.93 5.90
CA TRP A 80 7.19 -12.68 4.53
C TRP A 80 7.96 -11.38 4.37
N THR A 81 8.79 -11.31 3.32
CA THR A 81 9.67 -10.19 2.99
C THR A 81 9.63 -9.98 1.47
N PHE A 82 9.59 -8.73 1.02
CA PHE A 82 9.68 -8.40 -0.41
C PHE A 82 11.11 -8.57 -0.93
N VAL A 83 11.41 -9.77 -1.45
CA VAL A 83 12.69 -10.10 -2.07
C VAL A 83 12.64 -9.90 -3.58
N GLY A 84 13.82 -9.72 -4.19
CA GLY A 84 13.95 -9.55 -5.64
C GLY A 84 13.38 -10.74 -6.42
N GLY A 85 12.83 -10.44 -7.60
CA GLY A 85 12.16 -11.39 -8.49
C GLY A 85 10.67 -11.60 -8.20
N LEU A 86 10.14 -11.06 -7.08
CA LEU A 86 8.73 -11.21 -6.72
C LEU A 86 7.85 -10.16 -7.37
N GLU A 87 6.81 -10.62 -8.03
CA GLU A 87 5.64 -9.82 -8.43
C GLU A 87 4.52 -10.02 -7.41
N PHE A 88 3.77 -8.96 -7.13
CA PHE A 88 2.62 -9.04 -6.23
C PHE A 88 1.55 -8.01 -6.58
N GLU A 89 0.33 -8.35 -6.20
CA GLU A 89 -0.85 -7.51 -6.37
C GLU A 89 -1.28 -6.94 -5.02
N ILE A 90 -1.53 -5.63 -5.01
CA ILE A 90 -2.10 -4.94 -3.86
C ILE A 90 -3.48 -4.48 -4.26
N ARG A 91 -4.49 -4.96 -3.52
CA ARG A 91 -5.87 -4.55 -3.69
C ARG A 91 -6.32 -3.75 -2.48
N VAL A 92 -6.71 -2.50 -2.67
CA VAL A 92 -7.23 -1.64 -1.61
C VAL A 92 -8.70 -1.36 -1.89
N GLU A 93 -9.58 -1.66 -0.93
CA GLU A 93 -11.00 -1.33 -1.05
C GLU A 93 -11.35 -0.11 -0.19
N LEU A 94 -11.97 0.86 -0.83
CA LEU A 94 -12.48 2.08 -0.24
C LEU A 94 -14.00 2.00 -0.21
N ALA A 95 -14.62 2.34 0.93
CA ALA A 95 -16.08 2.28 1.03
C ALA A 95 -16.76 3.50 0.44
N ALA A 96 -18.01 3.27 0.00
CA ALA A 96 -18.88 4.29 -0.55
C ALA A 96 -19.25 5.37 0.49
N CYS A 97 -19.26 6.63 0.07
CA CYS A 97 -20.03 7.75 0.64
C CYS A 97 -19.83 8.17 2.11
N GLU A 98 -19.01 7.48 2.91
CA GLU A 98 -18.68 7.90 4.30
C GLU A 98 -17.26 8.45 4.44
N GLY A 99 -16.51 8.46 3.34
CA GLY A 99 -15.11 8.83 3.36
C GLY A 99 -14.30 7.89 4.26
N LEU A 100 -14.34 6.58 4.00
CA LEU A 100 -13.61 5.59 4.78
C LEU A 100 -12.87 4.62 3.85
N ALA A 101 -11.57 4.43 4.08
CA ALA A 101 -10.87 3.25 3.57
C ALA A 101 -11.14 2.08 4.52
N ARG A 102 -11.55 0.92 3.97
CA ARG A 102 -12.10 -0.20 4.76
C ARG A 102 -11.24 -1.45 4.80
N SER A 103 -10.50 -1.73 3.73
CA SER A 103 -9.68 -2.93 3.69
C SER A 103 -8.49 -2.77 2.74
N ALA A 104 -7.45 -3.57 2.98
CA ALA A 104 -6.40 -3.84 2.03
C ALA A 104 -6.12 -5.35 2.01
N GLU A 105 -6.03 -5.91 0.82
CA GLU A 105 -5.72 -7.29 0.52
C GLU A 105 -4.42 -7.33 -0.28
N PHE A 106 -3.49 -8.18 0.15
CA PHE A 106 -2.20 -8.39 -0.51
C PHE A 106 -2.18 -9.81 -1.04
N ARG A 107 -1.99 -9.94 -2.34
CA ARG A 107 -1.86 -11.24 -3.01
C ARG A 107 -0.44 -11.38 -3.51
N ILE A 108 0.28 -12.31 -2.89
CA ILE A 108 1.70 -12.53 -3.18
C ILE A 108 1.85 -14.00 -3.53
N PRO A 109 2.32 -14.33 -4.75
CA PRO A 109 2.49 -15.72 -5.17
C PRO A 109 3.33 -16.51 -4.17
N GLY A 110 2.79 -17.63 -3.70
CA GLY A 110 3.46 -18.51 -2.73
C GLY A 110 3.33 -18.08 -1.26
N ILE A 111 2.58 -17.01 -0.97
CA ILE A 111 2.25 -16.56 0.39
C ILE A 111 0.71 -16.50 0.51
N GLU A 112 0.19 -16.83 1.70
CA GLU A 112 -1.24 -16.70 1.98
C GLU A 112 -1.69 -15.24 1.83
N ASP A 113 -2.82 -15.03 1.14
CA ASP A 113 -3.38 -13.70 0.93
C ASP A 113 -3.58 -12.99 2.26
N VAL A 114 -3.02 -11.79 2.39
CA VAL A 114 -3.10 -11.02 3.63
C VAL A 114 -4.18 -9.96 3.47
N ALA A 115 -5.35 -10.21 4.08
CA ALA A 115 -6.41 -9.23 4.19
C ALA A 115 -6.38 -8.54 5.55
N LEU A 116 -6.45 -7.21 5.55
CA LEU A 116 -6.62 -6.39 6.73
C LEU A 116 -7.89 -5.55 6.58
N ARG A 117 -8.77 -5.57 7.59
CA ARG A 117 -9.90 -4.64 7.72
C ARG A 117 -9.52 -3.52 8.67
N PHE A 118 -9.79 -2.28 8.28
CA PHE A 118 -9.53 -1.07 9.06
C PHE A 118 -10.50 0.02 8.61
N ASP A 119 -10.95 0.91 9.49
CA ASP A 119 -11.75 2.07 9.09
C ASP A 119 -10.91 3.34 9.26
N VAL A 120 -10.38 3.88 8.17
CA VAL A 120 -9.59 5.13 8.19
C VAL A 120 -10.39 6.26 7.54
N PRO A 121 -10.68 7.36 8.27
CA PRO A 121 -11.33 8.55 7.73
C PRO A 121 -10.54 9.16 6.58
N THR A 122 -11.22 9.41 5.48
CA THR A 122 -10.72 10.13 4.32
C THR A 122 -11.03 11.61 4.48
N VAL A 123 -10.04 12.45 4.23
CA VAL A 123 -10.23 13.90 4.10
C VAL A 123 -10.21 14.28 2.63
N ALA A 124 -10.82 15.42 2.31
CA ALA A 124 -11.03 15.88 0.93
C ALA A 124 -9.70 16.18 0.23
N ASP A 125 -9.07 15.17 -0.37
CA ASP A 125 -7.97 15.30 -1.33
C ASP A 125 -7.90 14.05 -2.21
N THR A 126 -8.19 14.21 -3.50
CA THR A 126 -8.52 13.14 -4.46
C THR A 126 -7.31 12.51 -5.14
N LYS A 127 -6.25 12.18 -4.39
CA LYS A 127 -5.07 11.52 -4.98
C LYS A 127 -4.72 10.20 -4.32
N LEU A 128 -4.32 9.24 -5.14
CA LEU A 128 -3.53 8.09 -4.76
C LEU A 128 -2.06 8.43 -5.00
N ARG A 129 -1.29 8.55 -3.93
CA ARG A 129 0.16 8.66 -3.97
C ARG A 129 0.77 7.31 -3.61
N ILE A 130 1.68 6.84 -4.44
CA ILE A 130 2.47 5.63 -4.25
C ILE A 130 3.91 6.07 -4.04
N ALA A 131 4.49 5.78 -2.88
CA ALA A 131 5.89 6.07 -2.59
C ALA A 131 6.61 4.81 -2.12
N ALA A 132 7.77 4.49 -2.70
CA ALA A 132 8.55 3.31 -2.32
C ALA A 132 9.99 3.66 -1.96
N ALA A 133 10.46 3.13 -0.83
CA ALA A 133 11.88 3.11 -0.47
C ALA A 133 12.43 1.70 -0.70
N GLY A 134 13.34 1.58 -1.66
CA GLY A 134 13.85 0.32 -2.17
C GLY A 134 13.67 0.21 -3.68
N SER A 135 13.90 -0.98 -4.24
CA SER A 135 13.71 -1.21 -5.67
C SER A 135 12.30 -1.70 -5.93
N MET A 136 11.56 -0.98 -6.76
CA MET A 136 10.21 -1.37 -7.14
C MET A 136 9.92 -0.89 -8.56
N VAL A 137 9.24 -1.74 -9.33
CA VAL A 137 8.67 -1.42 -10.63
C VAL A 137 7.16 -1.52 -10.49
N LEU A 138 6.45 -0.46 -10.90
CA LEU A 138 5.00 -0.44 -10.99
C LEU A 138 4.61 -0.79 -12.42
N HIS A 139 3.91 -1.91 -12.60
CA HIS A 139 3.50 -2.41 -13.92
C HIS A 139 2.17 -1.84 -14.35
N ASP A 140 1.17 -1.89 -13.47
CA ASP A 140 -0.16 -1.37 -13.74
C ASP A 140 -0.81 -0.76 -12.49
N ILE A 141 -1.81 0.07 -12.78
CA ILE A 141 -2.72 0.65 -11.79
C ILE A 141 -4.12 0.52 -12.40
N GLU A 142 -4.99 -0.22 -11.74
CA GLU A 142 -6.40 -0.32 -12.13
C GLU A 142 -7.27 0.26 -11.02
N ILE A 143 -8.13 1.21 -11.39
CA ILE A 143 -9.07 1.84 -10.46
C ILE A 143 -10.47 1.47 -10.92
N LEU A 144 -11.12 0.61 -10.15
CA LEU A 144 -12.47 0.13 -10.40
C LEU A 144 -13.44 0.86 -9.49
N GLY A 145 -14.30 1.70 -10.08
CA GLY A 145 -15.36 2.38 -9.35
C GLY A 145 -16.49 2.76 -10.29
N ARG A 146 -17.71 2.89 -9.75
CA ARG A 146 -18.82 3.51 -10.48
C ARG A 146 -18.74 5.03 -10.34
N LEU A 147 -18.53 5.70 -11.47
CA LEU A 147 -18.59 7.15 -11.58
C LEU A 147 -20.04 7.64 -11.39
N ARG A 148 -20.20 8.82 -10.77
CA ARG A 148 -21.47 9.57 -10.76
C ARG A 148 -21.57 10.48 -11.98
#